data_AF-A0A1Z3LUC5-F1
#
_entry.id   AF-A0A1Z3LUC5-F1
#
_cell.length_a   1.000
_cell.length_b   1.000
_cell.length_c   1.000
_cell.angle_alpha   90.00
_cell.angle_beta   90.00
_cell.angle_gamma   90.00
#
_symmetry.space_group_name_H-M   'P 1'
#
loop_
_entity.id
_entity.type
_entity.pdbx_description
1 polymer ?
#
loop_
_entity_poly.entity_id
_entity_poly.type
_entity_poly.pdbx_seq_one_letter_code
_entity_poly.pdbx_strand_id
1 'polypeptide(L)'
;MPLDVELALAPFSPAELLEVFVRDRPADGAVVSFIGLARGQGRDGDTVSRLQLDWYPGMTERSMLVIARAAQERFEVSDILVRHRCGELSPEEPIVLVAVASPHRRQAFLAADYLMDRLKTEAAFWKREHKAGGAAWVEPSAADRADLARWS
;
A
#
# COMPACT_ATOMS: atom_id res chain seq x y z
N MET A 1 16.36 11.37 -2.41
CA MET A 1 16.49 10.50 -1.22
C MET A 1 15.59 9.32 -1.54
N PRO A 2 16.09 8.27 -2.21
CA PRO A 2 15.19 7.39 -2.92
C PRO A 2 14.63 6.37 -1.94
N LEU A 3 13.31 6.32 -1.82
CA LEU A 3 12.49 5.52 -0.91
C LEU A 3 12.18 6.19 0.45
N ASP A 4 10.96 6.71 0.56
CA ASP A 4 10.29 7.02 1.82
C ASP A 4 9.29 5.90 2.11
N VAL A 5 9.57 5.04 3.10
CA VAL A 5 8.76 3.86 3.42
C VAL A 5 8.50 3.84 4.92
N GLU A 6 7.23 3.92 5.31
CA GLU A 6 6.84 3.95 6.72
C GLU A 6 5.57 3.15 7.00
N LEU A 7 5.63 2.37 8.08
CA LEU A 7 4.47 1.76 8.72
C LEU A 7 3.90 2.73 9.77
N ALA A 8 2.73 3.30 9.50
CA ALA A 8 2.08 4.29 10.33
C ALA A 8 1.15 3.65 11.37
N LEU A 9 1.33 4.05 12.64
CA LEU A 9 0.43 3.70 13.74
C LEU A 9 -0.76 4.67 13.83
N ALA A 10 -0.54 5.93 13.48
CA ALA A 10 -1.54 6.99 13.50
C ALA A 10 -2.10 7.27 12.09
N PRO A 11 -3.30 7.87 11.98
CA PRO A 11 -3.82 8.37 10.71
C PRO A 11 -2.84 9.30 9.99
N PHE A 12 -2.88 9.25 8.66
CA PHE A 12 -2.11 10.12 7.78
C PHE A 12 -3.02 10.71 6.70
N SER A 13 -2.63 11.87 6.16
CA SER A 13 -3.31 12.51 5.04
C SER A 13 -2.60 12.17 3.73
N PRO A 14 -3.19 11.35 2.84
CA PRO A 14 -2.58 11.06 1.54
C PRO A 14 -2.37 12.32 0.70
N ALA A 15 -3.27 13.30 0.83
CA ALA A 15 -3.21 14.55 0.08
C ALA A 15 -1.99 15.39 0.48
N GLU A 16 -1.74 15.56 1.78
CA GLU A 16 -0.59 16.31 2.29
C GLU A 16 0.73 15.63 1.92
N LEU A 17 0.80 14.30 2.08
CA LEU A 17 1.99 13.53 1.69
C LEU A 17 2.25 13.62 0.19
N LEU A 18 1.21 13.53 -0.64
CA LEU A 18 1.35 13.64 -2.09
C LEU A 18 1.74 15.05 -2.52
N GLU A 19 1.18 16.08 -1.87
CA GLU A 19 1.55 17.48 -2.12
C GLU A 19 3.04 17.72 -1.88
N VAL A 20 3.60 17.16 -0.81
CA VAL A 20 5.05 17.21 -0.55
C VAL A 20 5.81 16.39 -1.59
N PHE A 21 5.33 15.19 -1.91
CA PHE A 21 6.01 14.25 -2.80
C PHE A 21 6.17 14.75 -4.25
N VAL A 22 5.28 15.62 -4.75
CA VAL A 22 5.33 16.14 -6.13
C VAL A 22 6.22 17.38 -6.30
N ARG A 23 6.72 17.98 -5.21
CA ARG A 23 7.55 19.19 -5.26
C ARG A 23 8.98 18.89 -5.68
N ASP A 24 9.64 19.89 -6.25
CA ASP A 24 11.08 19.90 -6.57
C ASP A 24 11.58 18.70 -7.40
N ARG A 25 10.82 18.34 -8.45
CA ARG A 25 11.14 17.24 -9.38
C ARG A 25 11.52 17.72 -10.79
N PRO A 26 12.68 18.37 -11.00
CA PRO A 26 13.03 18.92 -12.32
C PRO A 26 13.24 17.85 -13.40
N ALA A 27 13.50 16.60 -13.03
CA ALA A 27 13.79 15.50 -13.95
C ALA A 27 12.63 14.50 -14.14
N ASP A 28 11.55 14.59 -13.33
CA ASP A 28 10.43 13.65 -13.40
C ASP A 28 9.24 14.26 -14.12
N GLY A 29 8.88 13.67 -15.26
CA GLY A 29 7.70 14.06 -16.04
C GLY A 29 6.40 13.40 -15.58
N ALA A 30 6.45 12.49 -14.60
CA ALA A 30 5.27 11.76 -14.15
C ALA A 30 5.34 11.37 -12.66
N VAL A 31 4.20 11.51 -12.00
CA VAL A 31 3.92 10.90 -10.70
C VAL A 31 2.64 10.08 -10.81
N VAL A 32 2.67 8.84 -10.35
CA VAL A 32 1.50 7.96 -10.22
C VAL A 32 1.32 7.65 -8.75
N SER A 33 0.08 7.73 -8.26
CA SER A 33 -0.25 7.34 -6.90
C SER A 33 -1.45 6.40 -6.84
N PHE A 34 -1.47 5.58 -5.79
CA PHE A 34 -2.58 4.72 -5.41
C PHE A 34 -2.90 4.94 -3.93
N ILE A 35 -4.18 5.07 -3.62
CA ILE A 35 -4.69 5.16 -2.24
C ILE A 35 -5.66 4.01 -2.02
N GLY A 36 -5.34 3.14 -1.06
CA GLY A 36 -6.24 2.09 -0.59
C GLY A 36 -7.05 2.56 0.60
N LEU A 37 -8.38 2.42 0.54
CA LEU A 37 -9.30 2.79 1.62
C LEU A 37 -9.87 1.55 2.31
N ALA A 38 -10.12 1.66 3.62
CA ALA A 38 -10.86 0.66 4.37
C ALA A 38 -12.30 0.60 3.86
N ARG A 39 -12.78 -0.59 3.53
CA ARG A 39 -14.15 -0.77 3.04
C ARG A 39 -15.08 -0.96 4.24
N GLY A 40 -16.21 -0.26 4.24
CA GLY A 40 -17.31 -0.49 5.19
C GLY A 40 -18.13 -1.74 4.91
N GLN A 41 -17.74 -2.53 3.91
CA GLN A 41 -18.45 -3.72 3.45
C GLN A 41 -17.46 -4.87 3.27
N GLY A 42 -17.75 -6.01 3.91
CA GLY A 42 -17.01 -7.26 3.73
C GLY A 42 -17.29 -7.91 2.38
N ARG A 43 -16.50 -8.92 2.01
CA ARG A 43 -16.68 -9.68 0.75
C ARG A 43 -18.01 -10.45 0.69
N ASP A 44 -18.59 -10.74 1.85
CA ASP A 44 -19.89 -11.40 2.05
C ASP A 44 -21.08 -10.44 1.97
N GLY A 45 -20.85 -9.13 1.85
CA GLY A 45 -21.92 -8.13 1.86
C GLY A 45 -22.39 -7.72 3.26
N ASP A 46 -21.67 -8.13 4.32
CA ASP A 46 -21.96 -7.69 5.69
C ASP A 46 -21.23 -6.41 6.05
N THR A 47 -21.91 -5.54 6.82
CA THR A 47 -21.35 -4.24 7.22
C THR A 47 -20.16 -4.44 8.15
N VAL A 48 -19.04 -3.82 7.81
CA VAL A 48 -17.81 -3.82 8.61
C VAL A 48 -17.75 -2.51 9.38
N SER A 49 -17.84 -2.59 10.71
CA SER A 49 -17.75 -1.42 11.58
C SER A 49 -16.32 -0.96 11.82
N ARG A 50 -15.36 -1.89 11.76
CA ARG A 50 -13.94 -1.62 11.98
C ARG A 50 -13.07 -2.65 11.27
N LEU A 51 -11.97 -2.17 10.72
CA LEU A 51 -10.90 -3.00 10.23
C LEU A 51 -9.75 -3.03 11.23
N GLN A 52 -9.17 -4.21 11.47
CA GLN A 52 -7.96 -4.36 12.25
C GLN A 52 -6.87 -5.00 11.39
N LEU A 53 -5.71 -4.37 11.37
CA LEU A 53 -4.50 -4.82 10.69
C LEU A 53 -3.42 -5.11 11.72
N ASP A 54 -3.30 -6.40 12.06
CA ASP A 54 -2.20 -6.88 12.89
C ASP A 54 -0.95 -7.04 12.00
N TRP A 55 0.23 -6.88 12.59
CA TRP A 55 1.49 -6.92 11.88
C TRP A 55 2.60 -7.55 12.73
N TYR A 56 3.74 -7.85 12.12
CA TYR A 56 4.93 -8.33 12.82
C TYR A 56 5.93 -7.17 12.95
N PRO A 57 6.11 -6.59 14.16
CA PRO A 57 7.02 -5.47 14.36
C PRO A 57 8.45 -5.76 13.88
N GLY A 58 8.99 -4.87 13.08
CA GLY A 58 10.30 -4.97 12.45
C GLY A 58 10.35 -5.87 11.21
N MET A 59 9.50 -6.89 11.07
CA MET A 59 9.46 -7.71 9.85
C MET A 59 8.63 -7.03 8.76
N THR A 60 7.44 -6.52 9.10
CA THR A 60 6.54 -5.87 8.15
C THR A 60 7.21 -4.66 7.49
N GLU A 61 7.89 -3.81 8.27
CA GLU A 61 8.65 -2.64 7.81
C GLU A 61 9.79 -3.05 6.88
N ARG A 62 10.53 -4.10 7.23
CA ARG A 62 11.59 -4.65 6.38
C ARG A 62 11.04 -5.19 5.06
N SER A 63 9.94 -5.93 5.08
CA SER A 63 9.28 -6.43 3.87
C SER A 63 8.83 -5.29 2.97
N MET A 64 8.19 -4.26 3.51
CA MET A 64 7.79 -3.07 2.74
C MET A 64 8.99 -2.39 2.07
N LEU A 65 10.10 -2.23 2.78
CA LEU A 65 11.31 -1.64 2.22
C LEU A 65 11.94 -2.50 1.13
N VAL A 66 11.98 -3.83 1.31
CA VAL A 66 12.49 -4.77 0.30
C VAL A 66 11.65 -4.72 -0.99
N ILE A 67 10.32 -4.66 -0.84
CA ILE A 67 9.39 -4.52 -1.98
C ILE A 67 9.64 -3.21 -2.70
N ALA A 68 9.80 -2.10 -1.97
CA ALA A 68 10.06 -0.78 -2.55
C ALA A 68 11.39 -0.71 -3.29
N ARG A 69 12.46 -1.27 -2.72
CA ARG A 69 13.78 -1.39 -3.39
C ARG A 69 13.69 -2.17 -4.68
N ALA A 70 13.05 -3.34 -4.65
CA ALA A 70 12.89 -4.16 -5.84
C ALA A 70 12.08 -3.45 -6.94
N ALA A 71 11.05 -2.67 -6.59
CA ALA A 71 10.32 -1.86 -7.56
C ALA A 71 11.19 -0.77 -8.18
N GLN A 72 11.94 -0.05 -7.34
CA GLN A 72 12.86 0.98 -7.79
C GLN A 72 13.93 0.43 -8.74
N GLU A 73 14.57 -0.68 -8.37
CA GLU A 73 15.60 -1.33 -9.19
C GLU A 73 15.02 -1.88 -10.50
N ARG A 74 13.83 -2.49 -10.46
CA ARG A 74 13.22 -3.13 -11.64
C ARG A 74 12.75 -2.15 -12.70
N PHE A 75 12.24 -0.99 -12.29
CA PHE A 75 11.61 -0.02 -13.21
C PHE A 75 12.41 1.27 -13.37
N GLU A 76 13.56 1.38 -12.70
CA GLU A 76 14.47 2.54 -12.74
C GLU A 76 13.75 3.86 -12.44
N VAL A 77 12.86 3.84 -11.43
CA VAL A 77 12.09 5.02 -11.01
C VAL A 77 12.85 5.87 -10.00
N SER A 78 12.66 7.18 -10.06
CA SER A 78 13.46 8.17 -9.32
C SER A 78 13.21 8.11 -7.82
N ASP A 79 11.94 8.09 -7.40
CA ASP A 79 11.54 8.04 -5.99
C ASP A 79 10.24 7.26 -5.80
N ILE A 80 10.10 6.70 -4.61
CA ILE A 80 8.90 5.99 -4.16
C ILE A 80 8.55 6.46 -2.76
N LEU A 81 7.27 6.68 -2.51
CA LEU A 81 6.67 6.86 -1.20
C LEU A 81 5.73 5.68 -0.93
N VAL A 82 5.89 5.01 0.22
CA VAL A 82 4.96 4.01 0.73
C VAL A 82 4.62 4.37 2.17
N ARG A 83 3.35 4.67 2.41
CA ARG A 83 2.79 4.87 3.75
C ARG A 83 1.71 3.82 3.96
N HIS A 84 1.85 2.95 4.95
CA HIS A 84 0.85 1.91 5.24
C HIS A 84 0.41 1.97 6.70
N ARG A 85 -0.89 1.98 6.98
CA ARG A 85 -1.44 1.91 8.34
C ARG A 85 -1.36 0.51 8.91
N CYS A 86 -1.26 0.44 10.23
CA CYS A 86 -1.55 -0.75 11.02
C CYS A 86 -2.44 -0.39 12.22
N GLY A 87 -2.89 -1.42 12.94
CA GLY A 87 -3.81 -1.27 14.06
C GLY A 87 -5.26 -1.17 13.60
N GLU A 88 -6.04 -0.33 14.28
CA GLU A 88 -7.47 -0.19 14.01
C GLU A 88 -7.76 0.95 13.04
N LEU A 89 -8.69 0.70 12.13
CA LEU A 89 -9.14 1.64 11.11
C LEU A 89 -10.66 1.64 11.01
N SER A 90 -11.22 2.82 10.87
CA SER A 90 -12.62 3.00 10.51
C SER A 90 -12.81 2.81 8.99
N PRO A 91 -14.02 2.45 8.54
CA PRO A 91 -14.38 2.52 7.13
C PRO A 91 -14.00 3.87 6.52
N GLU A 92 -13.64 3.85 5.24
CA GLU A 92 -13.25 5.01 4.42
C GLU A 92 -11.91 5.65 4.80
N GLU A 93 -11.27 5.21 5.88
CA GLU A 93 -9.93 5.69 6.22
C GLU A 93 -8.87 5.19 5.23
N PRO A 94 -7.86 6.02 4.90
CA PRO A 94 -6.69 5.59 4.16
C PRO A 94 -5.91 4.50 4.90
N ILE A 95 -5.78 3.36 4.25
CA ILE A 95 -4.95 2.23 4.70
C ILE A 95 -3.55 2.38 4.14
N VAL A 96 -3.43 2.68 2.85
CA VAL A 96 -2.14 2.68 2.17
C VAL A 96 -2.09 3.79 1.13
N LEU A 97 -0.97 4.48 1.07
CA LEU A 97 -0.57 5.35 -0.03
C LEU A 97 0.70 4.78 -0.64
N VAL A 98 0.68 4.59 -1.95
CA VAL A 98 1.88 4.39 -2.77
C VAL A 98 1.95 5.56 -3.74
N ALA A 99 3.09 6.22 -3.85
CA ALA A 99 3.38 7.18 -4.92
C ALA A 99 4.74 6.91 -5.54
N VAL A 100 4.82 7.01 -6.87
CA VAL A 100 6.03 6.74 -7.63
C VAL A 100 6.26 7.86 -8.61
N ALA A 101 7.48 8.38 -8.63
CA ALA A 101 7.92 9.41 -9.56
C ALA A 101 8.91 8.84 -10.58
N SER A 102 8.80 9.31 -11.82
CA SER A 102 9.61 8.83 -12.94
C SER A 102 9.73 9.90 -14.03
N PRO A 103 10.83 9.90 -14.83
CA PRO A 103 10.91 10.68 -16.06
C PRO A 103 9.75 10.39 -17.03
N HIS A 104 9.22 9.17 -17.02
CA HIS A 104 8.20 8.70 -17.95
C HIS A 104 7.06 7.95 -17.25
N ARG A 105 5.82 8.26 -17.65
CA ARG A 105 4.60 7.74 -17.01
C ARG A 105 4.51 6.21 -16.97
N ARG A 106 5.03 5.49 -17.98
CA ARG A 106 4.86 4.04 -18.08
C ARG A 106 5.54 3.32 -16.92
N GLN A 107 6.76 3.73 -16.58
CA GLN A 107 7.53 3.19 -15.47
C GLN A 107 6.86 3.50 -14.13
N ALA A 108 6.32 4.72 -13.95
CA ALA A 108 5.57 5.07 -12.75
C ALA A 108 4.32 4.19 -12.55
N PHE A 109 3.54 3.96 -13.63
CA PHE A 109 2.38 3.06 -13.56
C PHE A 109 2.78 1.62 -13.22
N LEU A 110 3.78 1.06 -13.92
CA LEU A 110 4.22 -0.32 -13.69
C LEU A 110 4.78 -0.51 -12.28
N ALA A 111 5.57 0.44 -11.79
CA ALA A 111 6.13 0.39 -10.45
C ALA A 111 5.04 0.50 -9.36
N ALA A 112 4.07 1.40 -9.52
CA ALA A 112 2.96 1.52 -8.57
C ALA A 112 2.10 0.24 -8.52
N ASP A 113 1.83 -0.37 -9.67
CA ASP A 113 1.07 -1.62 -9.80
C ASP A 113 1.83 -2.80 -9.16
N TYR A 114 3.13 -2.93 -9.48
CA TYR A 114 4.03 -3.92 -8.88
C TYR A 114 4.12 -3.79 -7.35
N LEU A 115 4.26 -2.57 -6.84
CA LEU A 115 4.28 -2.30 -5.40
C LEU A 115 3.00 -2.79 -4.74
N MET A 116 1.84 -2.48 -5.32
CA MET A 116 0.57 -2.84 -4.72
C MET A 116 0.32 -4.34 -4.68
N ASP A 117 0.68 -5.08 -5.73
CA ASP A 117 0.55 -6.54 -5.73
C ASP A 117 1.43 -7.19 -4.67
N ARG A 118 2.69 -6.76 -4.57
CA ARG A 118 3.63 -7.32 -3.60
C ARG A 118 3.31 -6.89 -2.17
N LEU A 119 2.88 -5.65 -1.94
CA LEU A 119 2.46 -5.20 -0.61
C LEU A 119 1.26 -5.99 -0.10
N LYS A 120 0.28 -6.33 -0.97
CA LYS A 120 -0.89 -7.12 -0.57
C LYS A 120 -0.57 -8.58 -0.23
N THR A 121 0.50 -9.13 -0.80
CA THR A 121 0.78 -10.58 -0.75
C THR A 121 1.97 -10.94 0.13
N GLU A 122 2.98 -10.08 0.17
CA GLU A 122 4.26 -10.36 0.83
C GLU A 122 4.49 -9.50 2.07
N ALA A 123 3.79 -8.37 2.24
CA ALA A 123 3.87 -7.61 3.48
C ALA A 123 3.12 -8.37 4.58
N ALA A 124 3.79 -8.62 5.71
CA ALA A 124 3.27 -9.42 6.82
C ALA A 124 2.19 -8.66 7.60
N PHE A 125 0.98 -8.59 7.02
CA PHE A 125 -0.23 -8.06 7.63
C PHE A 125 -1.28 -9.16 7.76
N TRP A 126 -2.00 -9.16 8.86
CA TRP A 126 -3.18 -10.00 9.06
C TRP A 126 -4.41 -9.13 9.23
N LYS A 127 -5.36 -9.33 8.33
CA LYS A 127 -6.56 -8.50 8.21
C LYS A 127 -7.72 -9.16 8.96
N ARG A 128 -8.33 -8.43 9.89
CA ARG A 128 -9.53 -8.85 10.62
C ARG A 128 -10.64 -7.82 10.50
N GLU A 129 -11.81 -8.26 10.08
CA GLU A 129 -13.01 -7.42 9.95
C GLU A 129 -13.91 -7.62 11.16
N HIS A 130 -14.36 -6.51 11.77
CA HIS A 130 -15.34 -6.53 12.85
C HIS A 130 -16.72 -6.22 12.29
N LYS A 131 -17.67 -7.13 12.52
CA LYS A 131 -19.06 -7.08 12.03
C LYS A 131 -20.03 -7.29 13.19
N ALA A 132 -21.33 -7.15 12.94
CA ALA A 132 -22.36 -7.35 13.97
C ALA A 132 -22.29 -8.76 14.62
N GLY A 133 -21.94 -9.79 13.85
CA GLY A 133 -21.78 -11.16 14.32
C GLY A 133 -20.44 -11.48 14.99
N GLY A 134 -19.53 -10.51 15.10
CA GLY A 134 -18.20 -10.69 15.67
C GLY A 134 -17.07 -10.39 14.69
N ALA A 135 -15.85 -10.79 15.08
CA ALA A 135 -14.64 -10.55 14.30
C ALA A 135 -14.26 -11.78 13.46
N ALA A 136 -13.94 -11.56 12.19
CA ALA A 136 -13.53 -12.62 11.26
C ALA A 136 -12.21 -12.27 10.57
N TRP A 137 -11.32 -13.26 10.44
CA TRP A 137 -10.09 -13.15 9.67
C TRP A 137 -10.39 -13.14 8.17
N VAL A 138 -9.69 -12.31 7.42
CA VAL A 138 -9.82 -12.21 5.96
C VAL A 138 -8.66 -12.94 5.32
N GLU A 139 -8.97 -14.03 4.62
CA GLU A 139 -7.98 -14.82 3.90
C GLU A 139 -7.56 -14.14 2.57
N PRO A 140 -6.26 -14.25 2.19
CA PRO A 140 -5.79 -13.86 0.87
C PRO A 140 -6.55 -14.58 -0.25
N SER A 141 -6.96 -13.85 -1.29
CA SER A 141 -7.73 -14.43 -2.39
C SER A 141 -6.83 -15.13 -3.42
N ALA A 142 -7.43 -15.96 -4.27
CA ALA A 142 -6.72 -16.55 -5.41
C ALA A 142 -6.27 -15.49 -6.44
N ALA A 143 -7.01 -14.38 -6.55
CA ALA A 143 -6.65 -13.26 -7.42
C ALA A 143 -5.35 -12.60 -6.95
N ASP A 144 -5.20 -12.38 -5.64
CA ASP A 144 -3.98 -11.78 -5.07
C ASP A 144 -2.72 -12.61 -5.44
N ARG A 145 -2.85 -13.95 -5.44
CA ARG A 145 -1.75 -14.84 -5.87
C ARG A 145 -1.48 -14.79 -7.37
N ALA A 146 -2.51 -14.67 -8.20
CA ALA A 146 -2.36 -14.57 -9.65
C ALA A 146 -1.72 -13.24 -10.05
N ASP A 147 -2.10 -12.15 -9.38
CA ASP A 147 -1.53 -10.82 -9.57
C ASP A 147 -0.02 -10.82 -9.24
N LEU A 148 0.39 -11.49 -8.16
CA LEU A 148 1.82 -11.63 -7.85
C LEU A 148 2.59 -12.41 -8.95
N ALA A 149 1.98 -13.47 -9.50
CA ALA A 149 2.61 -14.31 -10.51
C ALA A 149 2.85 -13.60 -11.85
N ARG A 150 2.21 -12.45 -12.12
CA ARG A 150 2.48 -11.70 -13.37
C ARG A 150 3.84 -10.98 -13.37
N TRP A 151 4.52 -10.95 -12.22
CA TRP A 151 5.81 -10.30 -12.06
C TRP A 151 7.00 -11.26 -12.04
N SER A 152 6.77 -12.58 -12.11
CA SER A 152 7.83 -13.59 -12.26
C SER A 152 8.37 -13.68 -13.67
#